data_AF-A0A3N0Z605-F1
#
_entry.id   AF-A0A3N0Z605-F1
#
_cell.length_a   1.000
_cell.length_b   1.000
_cell.length_c   1.000
_cell.angle_alpha   90.00
_cell.angle_beta   90.00
_cell.angle_gamma   90.00
#
_symmetry.space_group_name_H-M   'P 1'
#
loop_
_entity.id
_entity.type
_entity.pdbx_description
1 polymer ?
#
loop_
_entity_poly.entity_id
_entity_poly.type
_entity_poly.pdbx_seq_one_letter_code
_entity_poly.pdbx_strand_id
1 'polypeptide(L)'
;MGKRKNLSEFDEDQIVMARRLGQSISKTAALVGCSRSAVVSIYQKCSKEGTVVNRRQGHWWPGLIDARGERRLARVVRSNRRATVAQIPQEVNAGSVAYGAA
;
A
#
# COMPACT_ATOMS: atom_id res chain seq x y z
N MET A 1 -17.89 -17.12 -26.35
CA MET A 1 -16.72 -16.77 -25.50
C MET A 1 -17.22 -16.46 -24.09
N GLY A 2 -16.91 -17.32 -23.11
CA GLY A 2 -17.44 -17.21 -21.75
C GLY A 2 -16.95 -15.95 -21.02
N LYS A 3 -17.86 -15.25 -20.35
CA LYS A 3 -17.58 -14.06 -19.54
C LYS A 3 -16.51 -14.42 -18.50
N ARG A 4 -15.33 -13.80 -18.59
CA ARG A 4 -14.29 -13.90 -17.56
C ARG A 4 -14.85 -13.22 -16.31
N LYS A 5 -15.16 -14.00 -15.27
CA LYS A 5 -15.25 -13.43 -13.92
C LYS A 5 -13.81 -13.04 -13.57
N ASN A 6 -13.55 -11.74 -13.47
CA ASN A 6 -12.25 -11.27 -13.01
C ASN A 6 -12.05 -11.81 -11.59
N LEU A 7 -10.89 -12.40 -11.35
CA LEU A 7 -10.48 -12.84 -10.02
C LEU A 7 -10.32 -11.60 -9.12
N SER A 8 -10.51 -11.74 -7.81
CA SER A 8 -10.21 -10.64 -6.91
C SER A 8 -8.71 -10.37 -6.91
N GLU A 9 -8.31 -9.13 -6.61
CA GLU A 9 -6.87 -8.78 -6.48
C GLU A 9 -6.16 -9.70 -5.48
N PHE A 10 -6.85 -10.07 -4.39
CA PHE A 10 -6.38 -11.04 -3.42
C PHE A 10 -6.16 -12.43 -4.01
N ASP A 11 -7.08 -12.93 -4.83
CA ASP A 11 -6.95 -14.22 -5.52
C ASP A 11 -5.80 -14.21 -6.53
N GLU A 12 -5.63 -13.10 -7.26
CA GLU A 12 -4.48 -12.93 -8.17
C GLU A 12 -3.16 -12.99 -7.40
N ASP A 13 -3.06 -12.27 -6.27
CA ASP A 13 -1.88 -12.24 -5.42
C ASP A 13 -1.56 -13.62 -4.82
N GLN A 14 -2.56 -14.37 -4.35
CA GLN A 14 -2.38 -15.74 -3.88
C GLN A 14 -1.81 -16.65 -4.98
N ILE A 15 -2.27 -16.49 -6.21
CA ILE A 15 -1.75 -17.23 -7.37
C ILE A 15 -0.30 -16.82 -7.67
N VAL A 16 0.04 -15.53 -7.59
CA VAL A 16 1.43 -15.04 -7.76
C VAL A 16 2.34 -15.61 -6.66
N MET A 17 1.89 -15.62 -5.41
CA MET A 17 2.63 -16.16 -4.28
C MET A 17 2.87 -17.66 -4.41
N ALA A 18 1.84 -18.42 -4.81
CA ALA A 18 1.97 -19.85 -5.06
C ALA A 18 3.01 -20.16 -6.16
N ARG A 19 3.10 -19.32 -7.20
CA ARG A 19 4.15 -19.42 -8.23
C ARG A 19 5.55 -19.22 -7.64
N ARG A 20 5.74 -18.19 -6.81
CA ARG A 20 7.02 -17.90 -6.15
C ARG A 20 7.46 -19.02 -5.23
N LEU A 21 6.50 -19.69 -4.59
CA LEU A 21 6.73 -20.86 -3.73
C LEU A 21 6.90 -22.17 -4.52
N GLY A 22 6.87 -22.15 -5.86
CA GLY A 22 7.02 -23.34 -6.68
C GLY A 22 5.86 -24.34 -6.58
N GLN A 23 4.66 -23.89 -6.20
CA GLN A 23 3.49 -24.77 -6.11
C GLN A 23 2.94 -25.17 -7.47
N SER A 24 2.36 -26.37 -7.54
CA SER A 24 1.75 -26.89 -8.76
C SER A 24 0.43 -26.17 -9.09
N ILE A 25 0.14 -26.03 -10.39
CA ILE A 25 -1.06 -25.34 -10.90
C ILE A 25 -2.35 -25.93 -10.31
N SER A 26 -2.44 -27.26 -10.22
CA SER A 26 -3.63 -27.93 -9.66
C SER A 26 -3.83 -27.63 -8.18
N LYS A 27 -2.75 -27.53 -7.40
CA LYS A 27 -2.81 -27.19 -5.98
C LYS A 27 -3.27 -25.75 -5.78
N THR A 28 -2.71 -24.82 -6.55
CA THR A 28 -3.11 -23.41 -6.54
C THR A 28 -4.58 -23.22 -6.94
N ALA A 29 -5.03 -23.90 -8.00
CA ALA A 29 -6.41 -23.85 -8.46
C ALA A 29 -7.39 -24.32 -7.38
N ALA A 30 -7.05 -25.39 -6.64
CA ALA A 30 -7.87 -25.89 -5.54
C ALA A 30 -7.89 -24.93 -4.34
N LEU A 31 -6.75 -24.32 -4.01
CA LEU A 31 -6.64 -23.37 -2.89
C LEU A 31 -7.45 -22.09 -3.12
N VAL A 32 -7.40 -21.55 -4.34
CA VAL A 32 -8.08 -20.30 -4.70
C VAL A 32 -9.52 -20.55 -5.17
N GLY A 33 -9.90 -21.81 -5.39
CA GLY A 33 -11.23 -22.17 -5.89
C GLY A 33 -11.49 -21.70 -7.33
N CYS A 34 -10.44 -21.60 -8.15
CA CYS A 34 -10.53 -21.13 -9.53
C CYS A 34 -10.09 -22.21 -10.55
N SER A 35 -10.32 -21.96 -11.84
CA SER A 35 -9.93 -22.92 -12.88
C SER A 35 -8.41 -22.98 -13.06
N ARG A 36 -7.88 -24.14 -13.45
CA ARG A 36 -6.46 -24.30 -13.83
C ARG A 36 -6.06 -23.33 -14.96
N SER A 37 -6.98 -23.04 -15.87
CA SER A 37 -6.76 -22.07 -16.96
C SER A 37 -6.58 -20.63 -16.46
N ALA A 38 -7.28 -20.22 -15.41
CA ALA A 38 -7.12 -18.91 -14.80
C ALA A 38 -5.74 -18.76 -14.15
N VAL A 39 -5.30 -19.79 -13.41
CA VAL A 39 -3.95 -19.86 -12.81
C VAL A 39 -2.87 -19.74 -13.88
N VAL A 40 -2.99 -20.47 -14.98
CA VAL A 40 -2.04 -20.40 -16.12
C VAL A 40 -2.04 -19.02 -16.77
N SER A 41 -3.21 -18.40 -16.94
CA SER A 41 -3.33 -17.04 -17.49
C SER A 41 -2.60 -16.01 -16.61
N ILE A 42 -2.73 -16.12 -15.29
CA ILE A 42 -2.01 -15.24 -14.34
C ILE A 42 -0.51 -15.54 -14.34
N TYR A 43 -0.09 -16.80 -14.40
CA TYR A 43 1.33 -17.13 -14.53
C TYR A 43 1.93 -16.50 -15.80
N GLN A 44 1.22 -16.55 -16.92
CA GLN A 44 1.67 -15.88 -18.14
C GLN A 44 1.71 -14.35 -17.97
N LYS A 45 0.67 -13.75 -17.38
CA LYS A 45 0.61 -12.30 -17.09
C LYS A 45 1.79 -11.85 -16.24
N CYS A 46 2.07 -12.55 -15.13
CA CYS A 46 3.20 -12.28 -14.24
C CYS A 46 4.57 -12.46 -14.91
N SER A 47 4.67 -13.29 -15.95
CA SER A 47 5.91 -13.47 -16.72
C SER A 47 6.13 -12.34 -17.72
N LYS A 48 5.04 -11.77 -18.27
CA LYS A 48 5.07 -10.66 -19.24
C LYS A 48 5.26 -9.32 -18.54
N GLU A 49 4.63 -9.13 -17.38
CA GLU A 49 4.72 -7.93 -16.54
C GLU A 49 5.97 -7.95 -15.63
N GLY A 50 7.00 -8.72 -16.00
CA GLY A 50 8.14 -9.09 -15.18
C GLY A 50 8.52 -8.05 -14.13
N THR A 51 8.39 -8.41 -12.85
CA THR A 51 8.97 -7.66 -11.73
C THR A 51 8.28 -6.34 -11.34
N VAL A 52 7.07 -6.02 -11.82
CA VAL A 52 6.36 -4.79 -11.40
C VAL A 52 5.36 -5.01 -10.26
N VAL A 53 5.67 -5.92 -9.32
CA VAL A 53 5.02 -5.91 -7.98
C VAL A 53 5.80 -5.05 -6.98
N ASN A 54 6.80 -4.28 -7.45
CA ASN A 54 7.28 -3.10 -6.75
C ASN A 54 6.41 -1.88 -7.10
N ARG A 55 5.09 -2.07 -7.15
CA ARG A 55 4.21 -0.95 -6.87
C ARG A 55 4.30 -0.80 -5.37
N ARG A 56 5.21 0.08 -4.92
CA ARG A 56 5.16 0.68 -3.58
C ARG A 56 3.78 1.32 -3.45
N GLN A 57 2.78 0.50 -3.17
CA GLN A 57 1.47 0.93 -2.76
C GLN A 57 1.73 1.61 -1.42
N GLY A 58 1.87 2.93 -1.46
CA GLY A 58 1.90 3.82 -0.31
C GLY A 58 0.53 3.83 0.37
N HIS A 59 0.02 2.66 0.70
CA HIS A 59 -1.31 2.44 1.27
C HIS A 59 -1.17 1.76 2.61
N TRP A 60 -0.38 2.32 3.54
CA TRP A 60 -0.37 1.80 4.90
C TRP A 60 -0.40 2.84 6.01
N TRP A 61 -0.28 4.13 5.71
CA TRP A 61 -0.38 5.16 6.74
C TRP A 61 -1.30 6.29 6.26
N PRO A 62 -2.55 6.34 6.74
CA PRO A 62 -3.22 7.62 6.92
C PRO A 62 -2.31 8.43 7.84
N GLY A 63 -1.59 9.41 7.28
CA GLY A 63 -0.77 10.29 8.10
C GLY A 63 -1.65 10.88 9.20
N LEU A 64 -1.27 10.69 10.46
CA LEU A 64 -1.91 11.35 11.61
C LEU A 64 -1.93 12.88 11.42
N ILE A 65 -1.04 13.37 10.57
CA ILE A 65 -0.83 14.75 10.20
C ILE A 65 -1.18 14.90 8.72
N ASP A 66 -2.00 15.90 8.38
CA ASP A 66 -2.30 16.24 7.00
C ASP A 66 -1.09 16.90 6.31
N ALA A 67 -1.13 17.05 4.98
CA ALA A 67 -0.03 17.65 4.23
C ALA A 67 0.33 19.09 4.70
N ARG A 68 -0.60 19.78 5.35
CA ARG A 68 -0.39 21.12 5.92
C ARG A 68 0.37 21.05 7.24
N GLY A 69 -0.01 20.13 8.12
CA GLY A 69 0.67 19.86 9.38
C GLY A 69 2.09 19.37 9.15
N GLU A 70 2.33 18.55 8.11
CA GLU A 70 3.66 18.12 7.68
C GLU A 70 4.55 19.32 7.29
N ARG A 71 4.03 20.26 6.48
CA ARG A 71 4.77 21.49 6.11
C ARG A 71 5.08 22.36 7.32
N ARG A 72 4.18 22.40 8.30
CA ARG A 72 4.34 23.20 9.52
C ARG A 72 5.35 22.58 10.46
N LEU A 73 5.27 21.27 10.68
CA LEU A 73 6.27 20.49 11.40
C LEU A 73 7.65 20.69 10.79
N ALA A 74 7.78 20.59 9.46
CA ALA A 74 9.03 20.84 8.76
C ALA A 74 9.56 22.27 8.92
N ARG A 75 8.68 23.28 9.11
CA ARG A 75 9.11 24.66 9.40
C ARG A 75 9.64 24.79 10.82
N VAL A 76 8.88 24.28 11.81
CA VAL A 76 9.25 24.31 13.23
C VAL A 76 10.59 23.60 13.47
N VAL A 77 10.75 22.39 12.94
CA VAL A 77 11.99 21.62 13.06
C VAL A 77 13.19 22.34 12.43
N ARG A 78 12.99 23.02 11.28
CA ARG A 78 14.06 23.80 10.64
C ARG A 78 14.42 25.06 11.41
N SER A 79 13.45 25.75 11.99
CA SER A 79 13.66 26.97 12.77
C SER A 79 14.26 26.68 14.15
N ASN A 80 13.95 25.52 14.75
CA ASN A 80 14.37 25.16 16.10
C ASN A 80 15.34 23.97 16.13
N ARG A 81 16.55 24.19 15.60
CA ARG A 81 17.62 23.17 15.53
C ARG A 81 18.06 22.60 16.90
N ARG A 82 17.67 23.25 18.01
CA ARG A 82 17.99 22.86 19.40
C ARG A 82 16.80 22.33 20.20
N ALA A 83 15.59 22.34 19.66
CA ALA A 83 14.40 21.92 20.39
C ALA A 83 14.35 20.39 20.54
N THR A 84 13.93 19.93 21.71
CA THR A 84 13.73 18.51 22.00
C THR A 84 12.46 17.99 21.34
N VAL A 85 12.43 16.72 20.93
CA VAL A 85 11.27 16.07 20.29
C VAL A 85 9.97 16.22 21.11
N ALA A 86 10.06 16.39 22.43
CA ALA A 86 8.92 16.63 23.31
C ALA A 86 8.32 18.05 23.21
N GLN A 87 9.09 19.05 22.76
CA GLN A 87 8.66 20.46 22.67
C GLN A 87 8.02 20.80 21.32
N ILE A 88 8.42 20.07 20.26
CA ILE A 88 7.95 20.28 18.89
C ILE A 88 6.41 20.12 18.75
N PRO A 89 5.75 19.11 19.36
CA PRO A 89 4.30 18.97 19.29
C PRO A 89 3.54 20.17 19.87
N GLN A 90 4.03 20.77 20.95
CA GLN A 90 3.38 21.92 21.58
C GLN A 90 3.41 23.15 20.65
N GLU A 91 4.54 23.38 19.97
CA GLU A 91 4.70 24.47 19.02
C GLU A 91 3.95 24.23 17.69
N VAL A 92 3.86 22.98 17.25
CA VAL A 92 3.02 22.55 16.11
C VAL A 92 1.53 22.53 16.46
N ASN A 93 1.14 22.66 17.72
CA ASN A 93 -0.26 22.91 18.09
C ASN A 93 -0.54 24.41 18.31
N ALA A 94 0.41 25.20 18.82
CA ALA A 94 0.23 26.61 19.17
C ALA A 94 -0.02 27.59 18.00
N GLY A 95 0.41 27.26 16.78
CA GLY A 95 0.04 27.95 15.53
C GLY A 95 -1.17 27.34 14.78
N SER A 96 -1.90 26.39 15.40
CA SER A 96 -3.16 25.83 14.86
C SER A 96 -4.38 26.60 15.34
N VAL A 97 -4.24 27.40 16.40
CA VAL A 97 -5.33 28.11 17.09
C VAL A 97 -5.82 29.39 16.39
N ALA A 98 -5.54 29.58 15.10
CA ALA A 98 -6.04 30.76 14.39
C ALA A 98 -7.43 30.60 13.75
N TYR A 99 -7.97 29.38 13.61
CA TYR A 99 -9.34 29.18 13.08
C TYR A 99 -9.97 27.92 13.68
N GLY A 100 -10.64 28.06 14.82
CA GLY A 100 -11.31 26.92 15.46
C GLY A 100 -11.74 27.13 16.91
N ALA A 101 -12.30 28.29 17.24
CA ALA A 101 -13.16 28.46 18.42
C ALA A 101 -14.16 29.57 18.08
N ALA A 102 -15.44 29.27 18.31
CA ALA A 102 -16.60 30.13 18.09
C ALA A 102 -16.53 31.44 18.90
#